data_AF-G2Z3T3-F1
#
_entry.id   AF-G2Z3T3-F1
#
_cell.length_a   1.000
_cell.length_b   1.000
_cell.length_c   1.000
_cell.angle_alpha   90.00
_cell.angle_beta   90.00
_cell.angle_gamma   90.00
#
_symmetry.space_group_name_H-M   'P 1'
#
loop_
_entity.id
_entity.type
_entity.pdbx_description
1 polymer ?
#
loop_
_entity_poly.entity_id
_entity_poly.type
_entity_poly.pdbx_seq_one_letter_code
_entity_poly.pdbx_strand_id
1 'polypeptide(L)'
;MRTKIYTIITFYCFTFFYSCNKNNADLTRSVASANESKLPNSSKSKISQKKVEKKKQSRIEKIISKIEKKEKLDLEEYDLFSNYILNNNDESFSENTGYLLFNYFVDNKSSIKDFEDYLITKDSKFKDKLLVYLVKVMCIDLADEKYNYEKLIDKFIFFKGNLKVKESFKECIKNY
;
A
#
# COMPACT_ATOMS: atom_id res chain seq x y z
N MET A 1 -31.08 28.87 -15.61
CA MET A 1 -31.12 27.40 -15.52
C MET A 1 -30.09 26.83 -16.49
N ARG A 2 -29.01 26.23 -15.99
CA ARG A 2 -27.97 25.59 -16.82
C ARG A 2 -27.90 24.11 -16.46
N THR A 3 -28.28 23.29 -17.42
CA THR A 3 -28.37 21.83 -17.36
C THR A 3 -26.96 21.24 -17.27
N LYS A 4 -26.69 20.46 -16.21
CA LYS A 4 -25.44 19.69 -16.06
C LYS A 4 -25.63 18.34 -16.75
N ILE A 5 -24.81 18.07 -17.76
CA ILE A 5 -24.73 16.77 -18.44
C ILE A 5 -23.76 15.90 -17.61
N TYR A 6 -24.27 14.80 -17.08
CA TYR A 6 -23.48 13.79 -16.37
C TYR A 6 -23.07 12.71 -17.37
N THR A 7 -21.81 12.71 -17.78
CA THR A 7 -21.24 11.63 -18.59
C THR A 7 -20.84 10.48 -17.66
N ILE A 8 -21.62 9.40 -17.70
CA ILE A 8 -21.35 8.14 -17.01
C ILE A 8 -20.27 7.40 -17.80
N ILE A 9 -19.05 7.32 -17.25
CA ILE A 9 -17.98 6.50 -17.83
C ILE A 9 -18.12 5.09 -17.27
N THR A 10 -18.49 4.15 -18.15
CA THR A 10 -18.64 2.73 -17.86
C THR A 10 -17.28 2.06 -17.64
N PHE A 11 -17.15 1.41 -16.48
CA PHE A 11 -16.02 0.60 -16.03
C PHE A 11 -15.87 -0.66 -16.93
N TYR A 12 -14.75 -0.80 -17.62
CA TYR A 12 -14.38 -2.05 -18.31
C TYR A 12 -13.62 -2.94 -17.33
N CYS A 13 -14.26 -3.99 -16.80
CA CYS A 13 -13.60 -5.08 -16.10
C CYS A 13 -12.88 -5.99 -17.11
N PHE A 14 -11.55 -5.91 -17.18
CA PHE A 14 -10.74 -6.95 -17.80
C PHE A 14 -10.52 -8.10 -16.81
N THR A 15 -11.29 -9.18 -16.98
CA THR A 15 -10.97 -10.47 -16.38
C THR A 15 -10.01 -11.22 -17.29
N PHE A 16 -8.71 -11.20 -16.97
CA PHE A 16 -7.77 -12.17 -17.52
C PHE A 16 -7.71 -13.41 -16.62
N PHE A 17 -8.48 -14.42 -17.00
CA PHE A 17 -8.27 -15.82 -16.62
C PHE A 17 -7.39 -16.47 -17.67
N TYR A 18 -6.16 -16.90 -17.34
CA TYR A 18 -5.41 -18.00 -17.96
C TYR A 18 -4.16 -18.22 -17.08
N SER A 19 -3.66 -19.40 -16.72
CA SER A 19 -4.12 -20.78 -16.72
C SER A 19 -3.05 -21.57 -15.95
N CYS A 20 -3.43 -22.48 -15.05
CA CYS A 20 -2.50 -23.43 -14.47
C CYS A 20 -2.09 -24.47 -15.53
N ASN A 21 -0.83 -24.47 -15.96
CA ASN A 21 -0.28 -25.60 -16.71
C ASN A 21 0.18 -26.69 -15.73
N LYS A 22 -0.41 -27.88 -15.86
CA LYS A 22 -0.10 -29.10 -15.12
C LYS A 22 0.49 -30.10 -16.11
N ASN A 23 1.59 -30.74 -15.67
CA ASN A 23 2.07 -32.07 -16.09
C ASN A 23 2.84 -32.09 -17.43
N ASN A 24 3.94 -32.83 -17.65
CA ASN A 24 4.42 -34.07 -17.06
C ASN A 24 5.90 -34.33 -17.40
N ALA A 25 6.48 -35.26 -16.62
CA ALA A 25 7.48 -36.28 -16.97
C ALA A 25 8.93 -35.82 -17.28
N ASP A 26 9.92 -36.09 -16.42
CA ASP A 26 10.51 -37.39 -16.03
C ASP A 26 11.61 -37.84 -17.01
N LEU A 27 12.88 -37.82 -16.55
CA LEU A 27 13.90 -38.78 -16.98
C LEU A 27 15.12 -38.82 -16.01
N THR A 28 15.12 -39.85 -15.17
CA THR A 28 16.23 -40.78 -14.82
C THR A 28 17.50 -40.26 -14.11
N ARG A 29 17.76 -40.70 -12.85
CA ARG A 29 18.52 -41.92 -12.40
C ARG A 29 20.01 -41.57 -12.23
N SER A 30 20.80 -41.86 -11.20
CA SER A 30 20.85 -42.72 -9.99
C SER A 30 21.80 -41.97 -9.02
N VAL A 31 21.83 -42.15 -7.70
CA VAL A 31 22.48 -43.26 -6.99
C VAL A 31 22.05 -43.17 -5.52
N ALA A 32 21.64 -44.30 -4.97
CA ALA A 32 21.36 -44.48 -3.56
C ALA A 32 22.62 -44.34 -2.70
N SER A 33 22.48 -43.71 -1.53
CA SER A 33 23.14 -44.21 -0.33
C SER A 33 22.28 -43.88 0.88
N ALA A 34 21.95 -44.94 1.61
CA ALA A 34 21.15 -44.91 2.81
C ALA A 34 21.88 -44.16 3.93
N ASN A 35 21.12 -43.39 4.72
CA ASN A 35 21.16 -43.52 6.17
C ASN A 35 19.85 -43.01 6.73
N GLU A 36 19.09 -43.94 7.31
CA GLU A 36 17.96 -43.67 8.17
C GLU A 36 18.42 -42.84 9.38
N SER A 37 17.80 -41.69 9.57
CA SER A 37 17.46 -41.25 10.92
C SER A 37 16.07 -40.59 10.90
N LYS A 38 15.24 -41.05 11.84
CA LYS A 38 13.81 -40.77 11.97
C LYS A 38 13.54 -39.28 12.21
N LEU A 39 12.72 -38.69 11.33
CA LEU A 39 11.47 -37.92 11.56
C LEU A 39 11.38 -36.89 12.74
N PRO A 40 10.48 -35.88 12.68
CA PRO A 40 10.51 -34.69 11.83
C PRO A 40 10.17 -33.41 12.66
N ASN A 41 10.86 -32.28 12.46
CA ASN A 41 10.43 -31.05 13.16
C ASN A 41 10.50 -29.76 12.33
N SER A 42 10.31 -29.83 11.01
CA SER A 42 10.28 -28.62 10.15
C SER A 42 8.89 -28.25 9.59
N SER A 43 7.88 -29.12 9.72
CA SER A 43 6.56 -28.89 9.10
C SER A 43 5.61 -28.03 9.94
N LYS A 44 5.72 -28.02 11.28
CA LYS A 44 4.88 -27.17 12.15
C LYS A 44 5.22 -25.68 12.03
N SER A 45 6.50 -25.35 11.80
CA SER A 45 6.98 -23.97 11.65
C SER A 45 6.43 -23.30 10.37
N LYS A 46 6.54 -23.96 9.22
CA LYS A 46 6.05 -23.43 7.93
C LYS A 46 4.53 -23.29 7.87
N ILE A 47 3.77 -24.19 8.50
CA ILE A 47 2.29 -24.10 8.56
C ILE A 47 1.86 -22.94 9.47
N SER A 48 2.58 -22.69 10.57
CA SER A 48 2.32 -21.57 11.47
C SER A 48 2.59 -20.22 10.78
N GLN A 49 3.74 -20.07 10.11
CA GLN A 49 4.08 -18.86 9.35
C GLN A 49 3.07 -18.55 8.24
N LYS A 50 2.68 -19.56 7.46
CA LYS A 50 1.66 -19.41 6.40
C LYS A 50 0.28 -19.01 6.94
N LYS A 51 -0.09 -19.42 8.16
CA LYS A 51 -1.33 -18.98 8.82
C LYS A 51 -1.23 -17.53 9.31
N VAL A 52 -0.07 -17.13 9.85
CA VAL A 52 0.17 -15.76 10.31
C VAL A 52 0.15 -14.78 9.14
N GLU A 53 0.79 -15.11 8.02
CA GLU A 53 0.78 -14.30 6.79
C GLU A 53 -0.63 -14.13 6.23
N LYS A 54 -1.41 -15.22 6.14
CA LYS A 54 -2.82 -15.15 5.71
C LYS A 54 -3.68 -14.27 6.62
N LYS A 55 -3.46 -14.34 7.93
CA LYS A 55 -4.18 -13.49 8.90
C LYS A 55 -3.79 -12.02 8.74
N LYS A 56 -2.50 -11.72 8.52
CA LYS A 56 -2.01 -10.36 8.26
C LYS A 56 -2.61 -9.81 6.96
N GLN A 57 -2.62 -10.59 5.89
CA GLN A 57 -3.22 -10.21 4.62
C GLN A 57 -4.70 -9.85 4.77
N SER A 58 -5.47 -10.69 5.47
CA SER A 58 -6.89 -10.43 5.75
C SER A 58 -7.13 -9.15 6.57
N ARG A 59 -6.20 -8.75 7.45
CA ARG A 59 -6.28 -7.47 8.16
C ARG A 59 -6.01 -6.29 7.25
N ILE A 60 -5.01 -6.38 6.37
CA ILE A 60 -4.70 -5.34 5.39
C ILE A 60 -5.87 -5.12 4.43
N GLU A 61 -6.48 -6.20 3.92
CA GLU A 61 -7.68 -6.11 3.06
C GLU A 61 -8.83 -5.36 3.76
N LYS A 62 -9.05 -5.61 5.05
CA LYS A 62 -10.05 -4.86 5.83
C LYS A 62 -9.70 -3.38 5.96
N ILE A 63 -8.43 -3.05 6.19
CA ILE A 63 -7.98 -1.66 6.28
C ILE A 63 -8.15 -0.96 4.93
N ILE A 64 -7.79 -1.61 3.82
CA ILE A 64 -8.03 -1.08 2.47
C ILE A 64 -9.53 -0.81 2.25
N SER A 65 -10.40 -1.75 2.61
CA SER A 65 -11.86 -1.54 2.49
C SER A 65 -12.36 -0.35 3.34
N LYS A 66 -11.79 -0.12 4.52
CA LYS A 66 -12.08 1.06 5.34
C LYS A 66 -11.62 2.35 4.65
N ILE A 67 -10.41 2.37 4.10
CA ILE A 67 -9.85 3.51 3.35
C ILE A 67 -10.75 3.85 2.16
N GLU A 68 -11.16 2.86 1.36
CA GLU A 68 -12.08 3.02 0.23
C GLU A 68 -13.43 3.63 0.65
N LYS A 69 -13.95 3.20 1.80
CA LYS A 69 -15.22 3.71 2.37
C LYS A 69 -15.06 5.00 3.17
N LYS A 70 -13.85 5.55 3.25
CA LYS A 70 -13.51 6.72 4.09
C LYS A 70 -13.86 6.54 5.57
N GLU A 71 -13.81 5.30 6.06
CA GLU A 71 -14.01 4.98 7.46
C GLU A 71 -12.77 5.33 8.30
N LYS A 72 -12.99 5.66 9.58
CA LYS A 72 -11.91 5.95 10.52
C LYS A 72 -11.04 4.72 10.75
N LEU A 73 -9.73 4.92 10.70
CA LEU A 73 -8.73 3.95 11.14
C LEU A 73 -8.32 4.21 12.58
N ASP A 74 -8.09 3.15 13.35
CA ASP A 74 -7.46 3.26 14.66
C ASP A 74 -5.92 3.25 14.58
N LEU A 75 -5.24 3.45 15.71
CA LEU A 75 -3.78 3.51 15.78
C LEU A 75 -3.10 2.19 15.37
N GLU A 76 -3.70 1.04 15.67
CA GLU A 76 -3.15 -0.26 15.29
C GLU A 76 -3.30 -0.48 13.78
N GLU A 77 -4.41 -0.05 13.20
CA GLU A 77 -4.67 -0.09 11.77
C GLU A 77 -3.71 0.82 10.99
N TYR A 78 -3.48 2.04 11.47
CA TYR A 78 -2.47 2.93 10.88
C TYR A 78 -1.06 2.32 10.98
N ASP A 79 -0.70 1.69 12.09
CA ASP A 79 0.59 1.04 12.26
C ASP A 79 0.77 -0.13 11.29
N LEU A 80 -0.21 -1.03 11.24
CA LEU A 80 -0.19 -2.19 10.34
C LEU A 80 -0.11 -1.78 8.89
N PHE A 81 -0.90 -0.79 8.49
CA PHE A 81 -0.95 -0.32 7.12
C PHE A 81 0.32 0.45 6.73
N SER A 82 0.81 1.35 7.59
CA SER A 82 2.07 2.07 7.34
C SER A 82 3.25 1.11 7.19
N ASN A 83 3.34 0.09 8.04
CA ASN A 83 4.37 -0.94 7.96
C ASN A 83 4.18 -1.82 6.72
N TYR A 84 2.95 -2.06 6.28
CA TYR A 84 2.69 -2.81 5.07
C TYR A 84 3.17 -2.05 3.83
N ILE A 85 2.78 -0.78 3.67
CA ILE A 85 3.17 0.01 2.49
C ILE A 85 4.68 0.25 2.42
N LEU A 86 5.34 0.49 3.56
CA LEU A 86 6.78 0.74 3.61
C LEU A 86 7.67 -0.47 3.28
N ASN A 87 7.08 -1.68 3.29
CA ASN A 87 7.77 -2.93 3.04
C ASN A 87 7.25 -3.64 1.78
N ASN A 88 6.27 -3.06 1.07
CA ASN A 88 5.76 -3.61 -0.16
C ASN A 88 6.56 -3.05 -1.35
N ASN A 89 7.14 -3.95 -2.14
CA ASN A 89 7.93 -3.63 -3.33
C ASN A 89 7.14 -3.80 -4.64
N ASP A 90 5.85 -4.12 -4.56
CA ASP A 90 4.97 -4.23 -5.72
C ASP A 90 4.57 -2.83 -6.21
N GLU A 91 5.09 -2.44 -7.38
CA GLU A 91 4.85 -1.13 -8.00
C GLU A 91 3.37 -0.92 -8.36
N SER A 92 2.68 -1.95 -8.88
CA SER A 92 1.27 -1.84 -9.23
C SER A 92 0.40 -1.63 -7.98
N PHE A 93 0.76 -2.31 -6.89
CA PHE A 93 0.11 -2.09 -5.60
C PHE A 93 0.38 -0.67 -5.08
N SER A 94 1.59 -0.15 -5.27
CA SER A 94 1.99 1.18 -4.83
C SER A 94 1.14 2.28 -5.48
N GLU A 95 0.89 2.21 -6.78
CA GLU A 95 0.05 3.20 -7.49
C GLU A 95 -1.40 3.21 -6.99
N ASN A 96 -2.06 2.03 -6.95
CA ASN A 96 -3.43 1.94 -6.46
C ASN A 96 -3.54 2.42 -5.00
N THR A 97 -2.54 2.11 -4.18
CA THR A 97 -2.47 2.57 -2.80
C THR A 97 -2.32 4.08 -2.70
N GLY A 98 -1.52 4.68 -3.58
CA GLY A 98 -1.39 6.13 -3.71
C GLY A 98 -2.74 6.81 -3.94
N TYR A 99 -3.45 6.36 -4.99
CA TYR A 99 -4.78 6.87 -5.33
C TYR A 99 -5.77 6.75 -4.16
N LEU A 100 -5.80 5.59 -3.50
CA LEU A 100 -6.69 5.35 -2.36
C LEU A 100 -6.37 6.30 -1.20
N LEU A 101 -5.09 6.50 -0.87
CA LEU A 101 -4.68 7.37 0.22
C LEU A 101 -4.94 8.84 -0.10
N PHE A 102 -4.65 9.27 -1.32
CA PHE A 102 -4.96 10.62 -1.78
C PHE A 102 -6.44 10.92 -1.61
N ASN A 103 -7.32 10.04 -2.12
CA ASN A 103 -8.77 10.20 -2.01
C ASN A 103 -9.30 10.08 -0.58
N TYR A 104 -8.68 9.24 0.23
CA TYR A 104 -9.01 9.08 1.63
C TYR A 104 -8.75 10.38 2.39
N PHE A 105 -7.62 11.04 2.17
CA PHE A 105 -7.26 12.26 2.90
C PHE A 105 -7.87 13.53 2.32
N VAL A 106 -7.94 13.69 0.99
CA VAL A 106 -8.25 14.97 0.33
C VAL A 106 -9.54 15.59 0.86
N ASP A 107 -10.60 14.81 1.06
CA ASP A 107 -11.89 15.33 1.53
C ASP A 107 -12.26 14.88 2.95
N ASN A 108 -11.30 14.35 3.70
CA ASN A 108 -11.54 13.80 5.04
C ASN A 108 -10.63 14.46 6.08
N LYS A 109 -11.05 15.64 6.56
CA LYS A 109 -10.32 16.39 7.58
C LYS A 109 -10.13 15.60 8.88
N SER A 110 -11.10 14.77 9.27
CA SER A 110 -10.97 13.88 10.43
C SER A 110 -9.84 12.89 10.25
N SER A 111 -9.74 12.26 9.08
CA SER A 111 -8.67 11.29 8.81
C SER A 111 -7.29 11.94 8.71
N ILE A 112 -7.19 13.19 8.23
CA ILE A 112 -5.93 13.95 8.29
C ILE A 112 -5.50 14.14 9.74
N LYS A 113 -6.42 14.61 10.61
CA LYS A 113 -6.12 14.82 12.02
C LYS A 113 -5.77 13.52 12.75
N ASP A 114 -6.54 12.45 12.53
CA ASP A 114 -6.27 11.15 13.13
C ASP A 114 -4.91 10.60 12.68
N PHE A 115 -4.51 10.85 11.43
CA PHE A 115 -3.19 10.49 10.94
C PHE A 115 -2.07 11.36 11.54
N GLU A 116 -2.29 12.67 11.72
CA GLU A 116 -1.37 13.54 12.46
C GLU A 116 -1.15 13.03 13.89
N ASP A 117 -2.22 12.70 14.60
CA ASP A 117 -2.17 12.16 15.96
C ASP A 117 -1.38 10.85 15.99
N TYR A 118 -1.58 9.97 15.00
CA TYR A 118 -0.77 8.76 14.83
C TYR A 118 0.72 9.07 14.59
N LEU A 119 1.05 10.05 13.73
CA LEU A 119 2.44 10.40 13.44
C LEU A 119 3.18 10.98 14.66
N ILE A 120 2.48 11.60 15.60
CA ILE A 120 3.06 12.09 16.87
C ILE A 120 3.55 10.92 17.74
N THR A 121 2.93 9.74 17.65
CA THR A 121 3.36 8.57 18.42
C THR A 121 4.56 7.85 17.81
N LYS A 122 5.11 8.32 16.69
CA LYS A 122 6.19 7.64 15.95
C LYS A 122 7.50 8.42 16.05
N ASP A 123 8.60 7.68 15.94
CA ASP A 123 9.92 8.30 15.89
C ASP A 123 10.12 9.09 14.59
N SER A 124 11.03 10.06 14.64
CA SER A 124 11.29 10.97 13.52
C SER A 124 11.76 10.24 12.26
N LYS A 125 12.54 9.16 12.39
CA LYS A 125 13.08 8.40 11.26
C LYS A 125 11.98 7.63 10.54
N PHE A 126 11.10 6.98 11.29
CA PHE A 126 9.92 6.32 10.73
C PHE A 126 8.99 7.32 10.04
N LYS A 127 8.69 8.44 10.71
CA LYS A 127 7.85 9.51 10.15
C LYS A 127 8.40 10.04 8.84
N ASP A 128 9.68 10.39 8.78
CA ASP A 128 10.33 10.86 7.55
C ASP A 128 10.20 9.84 6.41
N LYS A 129 10.50 8.57 6.69
CA LYS A 129 10.43 7.50 5.70
C LYS A 129 9.00 7.35 5.16
N LEU A 130 8.02 7.34 6.06
CA LEU A 130 6.61 7.21 5.72
C LEU A 130 6.13 8.39 4.87
N LEU A 131 6.40 9.62 5.28
CA LEU A 131 5.95 10.81 4.57
C LEU A 131 6.58 10.93 3.17
N VAL A 132 7.87 10.62 3.03
CA VAL A 132 8.53 10.58 1.71
C VAL A 132 7.88 9.53 0.83
N TYR A 133 7.63 8.33 1.36
CA TYR A 133 6.98 7.27 0.62
C TYR A 133 5.57 7.66 0.18
N LEU A 134 4.78 8.29 1.06
CA LEU A 134 3.43 8.77 0.75
C LEU A 134 3.42 9.74 -0.44
N VAL A 135 4.37 10.69 -0.50
CA VAL A 135 4.48 11.58 -1.67
C VAL A 135 4.79 10.81 -2.95
N LYS A 136 5.67 9.81 -2.89
CA LYS A 136 6.02 9.00 -4.06
C LYS A 136 4.85 8.20 -4.58
N VAL A 137 4.08 7.57 -3.69
CA VAL A 137 2.94 6.74 -4.12
C VAL A 137 1.77 7.57 -4.62
N MET A 138 1.51 8.75 -4.02
CA MET A 138 0.47 9.69 -4.48
C MET A 138 0.93 10.54 -5.68
N CYS A 139 2.09 10.27 -6.28
CA CYS A 139 2.73 11.19 -7.21
C CYS A 139 1.88 11.51 -8.45
N ILE A 140 1.28 10.47 -9.05
CA ILE A 140 0.41 10.60 -10.22
C ILE A 140 -0.77 11.51 -9.90
N ASP A 141 -1.48 11.23 -8.79
CA ASP A 141 -2.64 12.01 -8.38
C ASP A 141 -2.29 13.48 -8.08
N LEU A 142 -1.13 13.71 -7.44
CA LEU A 142 -0.64 15.06 -7.16
C LEU A 142 -0.32 15.82 -8.45
N ALA A 143 0.27 15.15 -9.45
CA ALA A 143 0.57 15.74 -10.75
C ALA A 143 -0.71 16.05 -11.54
N ASP A 144 -1.64 15.10 -11.64
CA ASP A 144 -2.91 15.23 -12.35
C ASP A 144 -3.76 16.38 -11.78
N GLU A 145 -3.80 16.51 -10.46
CA GLU A 145 -4.50 17.59 -9.74
C GLU A 145 -3.69 18.90 -9.63
N LYS A 146 -2.55 18.97 -10.34
CA LYS A 146 -1.68 20.15 -10.47
C LYS A 146 -1.29 20.74 -9.12
N TYR A 147 -0.89 19.89 -8.19
CA TYR A 147 -0.37 20.35 -6.92
C TYR A 147 0.97 21.07 -7.11
N ASN A 148 1.16 22.16 -6.37
CA ASN A 148 2.47 22.65 -6.02
C ASN A 148 2.74 22.33 -4.55
N TYR A 149 3.96 22.58 -4.08
CA TYR A 149 4.32 22.21 -2.70
C TYR A 149 3.50 22.96 -1.66
N GLU A 150 3.10 24.20 -1.93
CA GLU A 150 2.26 25.01 -1.03
C GLU A 150 0.85 24.41 -0.90
N LYS A 151 0.20 24.09 -2.03
CA LYS A 151 -1.09 23.40 -2.08
C LYS A 151 -1.03 22.04 -1.38
N LEU A 152 0.09 21.33 -1.50
CA LEU A 152 0.31 20.04 -0.82
C LEU A 152 0.28 20.21 0.70
N ILE A 153 1.07 21.12 1.25
CA ILE A 153 1.17 21.29 2.71
C ILE A 153 -0.05 22.00 3.31
N ASP A 154 -0.78 22.78 2.51
CA ASP A 154 -2.06 23.38 2.95
C ASP A 154 -3.16 22.32 3.04
N LYS A 155 -3.14 21.35 2.12
CA LYS A 155 -4.13 20.26 2.08
C LYS A 155 -3.80 19.13 3.06
N PHE A 156 -2.52 18.76 3.14
CA PHE A 156 -2.00 17.64 3.92
C PHE A 156 -0.94 18.17 4.89
N ILE A 157 -1.41 18.80 5.96
CA ILE A 157 -0.58 19.56 6.90
C ILE A 157 0.54 18.72 7.55
N PHE A 158 0.39 17.40 7.63
CA PHE A 158 1.42 16.48 8.11
C PHE A 158 2.70 16.47 7.24
N PHE A 159 2.69 17.01 6.03
CA PHE A 159 3.89 17.20 5.21
C PHE A 159 4.69 18.46 5.56
N LYS A 160 4.09 19.41 6.28
CA LYS A 160 4.70 20.70 6.56
C LYS A 160 5.99 20.57 7.36
N GLY A 161 7.02 21.31 6.93
CA GLY A 161 8.32 21.37 7.61
C GLY A 161 9.26 20.19 7.32
N ASN A 162 8.86 19.20 6.53
CA ASN A 162 9.73 18.09 6.17
C ASN A 162 10.51 18.36 4.88
N LEU A 163 11.82 18.58 4.98
CA LEU A 163 12.68 18.91 3.83
C LEU A 163 12.75 17.77 2.81
N LYS A 164 12.81 16.51 3.26
CA LYS A 164 12.88 15.34 2.37
C LYS A 164 11.60 15.16 1.57
N VAL A 165 10.46 15.48 2.18
CA VAL A 165 9.15 15.49 1.50
C VAL A 165 9.15 16.54 0.39
N LYS A 166 9.67 17.74 0.65
CA LYS A 166 9.79 18.80 -0.38
C LYS A 166 10.67 18.37 -1.56
N GLU A 167 11.78 17.70 -1.28
CA GLU A 167 12.68 17.16 -2.32
C GLU A 167 11.99 16.07 -3.13
N SER A 168 11.38 15.09 -2.46
CA SER A 168 10.64 14.00 -3.10
C SER A 168 9.46 14.50 -3.94
N PHE A 169 8.77 15.55 -3.48
CA PHE A 169 7.68 16.17 -4.24
C PHE A 169 8.20 16.83 -5.51
N LYS A 170 9.32 17.57 -5.43
CA LYS A 170 9.93 18.19 -6.62
C LYS A 170 10.39 17.14 -7.64
N GLU A 171 10.94 16.03 -7.17
CA GLU A 171 11.33 14.92 -8.05
C GLU A 171 10.10 14.30 -8.73
N CYS A 172 9.07 14.01 -7.95
CA CYS A 172 7.79 13.51 -8.44
C CYS A 172 7.22 14.39 -9.56
N ILE A 173 7.01 15.69 -9.31
CA ILE A 173 6.34 16.58 -10.27
C ILE A 173 7.21 16.91 -11.48
N LYS A 174 8.54 16.80 -11.42
CA LYS A 174 9.40 17.03 -12.60
C LYS A 174 9.26 15.96 -13.68
N ASN A 175 8.82 14.77 -13.30
CA ASN A 175 8.73 13.62 -14.18
C ASN A 175 7.34 13.46 -14.84
N TYR A 176 6.43 14.42 -14.62
CA TYR A 176 5.06 14.47 -15.15
C TYR A 176 4.76 15.86 -15.70
#